data_AF-A0A1X1XLY3-F1
#
_entry.id   AF-A0A1X1XLY3-F1
#
_cell.length_a   1.000
_cell.length_b   1.000
_cell.length_c   1.000
_cell.angle_alpha   90.00
_cell.angle_beta   90.00
_cell.angle_gamma   90.00
#
_symmetry.space_group_name_H-M   'P 1'
#
loop_
_entity.id
_entity.type
_entity.pdbx_description
1 polymer ?
#
loop_
_entity_poly.entity_id
_entity_poly.type
_entity_poly.pdbx_seq_one_letter_code
_entity_poly.pdbx_strand_id
1 'polypeptide(L)'
;MAHAKKRRGHRGSGVAAGLAGHAPAPSLHSVYSHHLTPGADTHPPNRHDSASIWNRRRVLLLNSTYEPLTALPMRRAIVMVICGKADVVHDDPAGPVIHSATRSIVVPSVIQLRSYVRVPYRARVPMTRAALMHRDRFCCAYCGAKADTVDHVVPRSRGGDHSWENCVACCSTCNHRKGDKLLAELGWALRRVPLPPTGQHWRLLSTVKELDPAWARYLGEGAA
;
A
#
# COMPACT_ATOMS: atom_id res chain seq x y z
N MET A 1 29.76 -6.93 -54.75
CA MET A 1 28.75 -6.21 -55.56
C MET A 1 27.92 -5.38 -54.59
N ALA A 2 28.38 -4.16 -54.28
CA ALA A 2 27.80 -2.88 -54.70
C ALA A 2 26.52 -2.51 -53.91
N HIS A 3 26.61 -1.58 -52.94
CA HIS A 3 26.25 -0.14 -53.06
C HIS A 3 24.76 0.09 -53.41
N ALA A 4 23.95 0.95 -52.78
CA ALA A 4 24.16 2.31 -52.26
C ALA A 4 23.03 2.65 -51.26
N LYS A 5 23.22 3.37 -50.14
CA LYS A 5 23.43 4.82 -49.99
C LYS A 5 22.37 5.69 -50.68
N LYS A 6 21.46 6.29 -49.90
CA LYS A 6 20.80 7.56 -50.25
C LYS A 6 21.01 8.58 -49.13
N ARG A 7 21.80 9.61 -49.48
CA ARG A 7 21.95 10.89 -48.79
C ARG A 7 20.96 11.90 -49.39
N ARG A 8 20.48 12.85 -48.58
CA ARG A 8 20.19 14.28 -48.86
C ARG A 8 19.47 14.81 -47.61
N GLY A 9 19.81 15.90 -46.91
CA GLY A 9 20.76 16.98 -47.14
C GLY A 9 20.07 18.28 -47.56
N HIS A 10 19.85 19.21 -46.61
CA HIS A 10 20.06 20.69 -46.69
C HIS A 10 19.43 21.39 -45.46
N ARG A 11 20.22 22.11 -44.63
CA ARG A 11 20.54 23.57 -44.62
C ARG A 11 19.29 24.47 -44.51
N GLY A 12 19.26 25.51 -43.68
CA GLY A 12 20.30 26.14 -42.86
C GLY A 12 19.79 27.37 -42.08
N SER A 13 20.72 27.99 -41.33
CA SER A 13 20.89 29.43 -40.96
C SER A 13 19.68 30.28 -40.54
N GLY A 14 19.70 31.19 -39.56
CA GLY A 14 20.73 31.86 -38.74
C GLY A 14 20.01 32.79 -37.73
N VAL A 15 20.57 33.09 -36.55
CA VAL A 15 21.34 34.31 -36.18
C VAL A 15 20.54 35.31 -35.32
N ALA A 16 21.23 35.82 -34.28
CA ALA A 16 21.03 37.02 -33.44
C ALA A 16 19.90 37.00 -32.38
N ALA A 17 20.15 37.17 -31.07
CA ALA A 17 20.85 38.20 -30.28
C ALA A 17 20.00 39.46 -29.98
N GLY A 18 19.85 39.77 -28.68
CA GLY A 18 19.20 40.97 -28.12
C GLY A 18 18.59 40.64 -26.74
N LEU A 19 19.30 40.80 -25.62
CA LEU A 19 19.51 42.03 -24.82
C LEU A 19 18.39 42.34 -23.81
N ALA A 20 18.77 42.25 -22.54
CA ALA A 20 18.53 43.15 -21.40
C ALA A 20 17.11 43.56 -20.98
N GLY A 21 16.84 43.35 -19.69
CA GLY A 21 15.73 43.94 -18.94
C GLY A 21 15.84 43.66 -17.43
N HIS A 22 16.74 44.37 -16.75
CA HIS A 22 16.80 44.52 -15.30
C HIS A 22 15.89 45.68 -14.88
N ALA A 23 15.06 45.52 -13.85
CA ALA A 23 14.58 46.60 -12.98
C ALA A 23 13.85 46.06 -11.73
N PRO A 24 13.79 46.80 -10.61
CA PRO A 24 13.93 46.26 -9.26
C PRO A 24 12.64 46.23 -8.42
N ALA A 25 12.76 45.63 -7.24
CA ALA A 25 11.78 45.61 -6.15
C ALA A 25 11.34 47.01 -5.68
N PRO A 26 10.25 47.06 -4.90
CA PRO A 26 10.31 47.84 -3.68
C PRO A 26 10.01 46.99 -2.45
N SER A 27 10.97 47.05 -1.54
CA SER A 27 10.82 46.88 -0.10
C SER A 27 9.72 47.80 0.46
N LEU A 28 8.80 47.24 1.24
CA LEU A 28 8.09 48.00 2.26
C LEU A 28 8.29 47.32 3.61
N HIS A 29 9.11 47.99 4.42
CA HIS A 29 9.06 47.90 5.87
C HIS A 29 7.63 48.22 6.33
N SER A 30 7.06 47.34 7.15
CA SER A 30 6.00 47.74 8.09
C SER A 30 6.29 47.09 9.43
N VAL A 31 6.93 47.89 10.27
CA VAL A 31 7.04 47.69 11.71
C VAL A 31 5.64 47.87 12.29
N TYR A 32 5.03 46.82 12.85
CA TYR A 32 3.96 46.97 13.83
C TYR A 32 4.10 45.94 14.94
N SER A 33 4.68 46.45 16.03
CA SER A 33 4.36 46.24 17.44
C SER A 33 3.65 44.96 17.88
N HIS A 34 4.34 44.29 18.79
CA HIS A 34 3.80 43.48 19.87
C HIS A 34 2.46 43.99 20.41
N HIS A 35 1.41 43.20 20.25
CA HIS A 35 0.33 43.13 21.22
C HIS A 35 0.31 41.71 21.80
N LEU A 36 0.67 41.60 23.08
CA LEU A 36 0.46 40.41 23.88
C LEU A 36 -1.05 40.19 24.04
N THR A 37 -1.57 39.08 23.50
CA THR A 37 -2.80 38.45 23.99
C THR A 37 -2.43 37.32 24.94
N PRO A 38 -2.77 37.40 26.24
CA PRO A 38 -2.59 36.30 27.16
C PRO A 38 -3.72 35.28 27.02
N GLY A 39 -3.37 34.00 26.88
CA GLY A 39 -4.30 32.88 27.04
C GLY A 39 -4.90 32.35 25.73
N ALA A 40 -4.13 31.55 25.00
CA ALA A 40 -4.68 30.56 24.09
C ALA A 40 -4.12 29.21 24.51
N ASP A 41 -5.01 28.37 25.01
CA ASP A 41 -4.75 27.05 25.54
C ASP A 41 -3.89 26.22 24.58
N THR A 42 -2.65 25.92 24.98
CA THR A 42 -1.90 24.79 24.43
C THR A 42 -2.63 23.51 24.82
N HIS A 43 -3.64 23.15 24.02
CA HIS A 43 -4.27 21.85 24.12
C HIS A 43 -3.20 20.80 23.77
N PRO A 44 -2.90 19.84 24.68
CA PRO A 44 -1.96 18.78 24.35
C PRO A 44 -2.47 18.02 23.12
N PRO A 45 -1.59 17.55 22.22
CA PRO A 45 -2.01 16.83 21.03
C PRO A 45 -2.91 15.66 21.43
N ASN A 46 -4.10 15.64 20.85
CA ASN A 46 -5.15 14.69 21.15
C ASN A 46 -4.59 13.25 21.08
N ARG A 47 -4.57 12.55 22.23
CA ARG A 47 -4.00 11.19 22.38
C ARG A 47 -4.59 10.16 21.41
N HIS A 48 -5.73 10.46 20.80
CA HIS A 48 -6.36 9.63 19.76
C HIS A 48 -5.57 9.60 18.43
N ASP A 49 -4.71 10.57 18.14
CA ASP A 49 -3.98 10.64 16.87
C ASP A 49 -2.71 9.76 16.88
N SER A 50 -2.06 9.66 18.04
CA SER A 50 -0.89 8.79 18.23
C SER A 50 -1.23 7.32 17.97
N ALA A 51 -2.37 6.80 18.47
CA ALA A 51 -2.78 5.42 18.19
C ALA A 51 -3.08 5.17 16.69
N SER A 52 -3.49 6.20 15.96
CA SER A 52 -3.78 6.16 14.52
C SER A 52 -2.51 5.96 13.69
N ILE A 53 -1.42 6.68 14.00
CA ILE A 53 -0.16 6.58 13.23
C ILE A 53 0.51 5.20 13.35
N TRP A 54 0.47 4.58 14.53
CA TRP A 54 1.06 3.25 14.76
C TRP A 54 0.39 2.14 13.96
N ASN A 55 -0.91 2.28 13.69
CA ASN A 55 -1.72 1.27 13.04
C ASN A 55 -1.90 1.49 11.54
N ARG A 56 -1.78 2.74 11.05
CA ARG A 56 -1.90 3.04 9.61
C ARG A 56 -0.63 2.72 8.85
N ARG A 57 0.53 3.11 9.39
CA ARG A 57 1.81 2.93 8.68
C ARG A 57 2.28 1.48 8.72
N ARG A 58 2.75 1.02 7.56
CA ARG A 58 3.36 -0.29 7.38
C ARG A 58 4.82 -0.09 7.01
N VAL A 59 5.65 -1.05 7.39
CA VAL A 59 7.09 -1.07 7.11
C VAL A 59 7.41 -2.37 6.39
N LEU A 60 8.10 -2.28 5.26
CA LEU A 60 8.49 -3.46 4.49
C LEU A 60 9.63 -4.18 5.21
N LEU A 61 9.43 -5.47 5.49
CA LEU A 61 10.47 -6.35 6.01
C LEU A 61 11.09 -7.11 4.86
N LEU A 62 12.41 -6.96 4.71
CA LEU A 62 13.24 -7.73 3.79
C LEU A 62 13.99 -8.83 4.52
N ASN A 63 14.30 -9.88 3.78
CA ASN A 63 15.28 -10.87 4.18
C ASN A 63 16.70 -10.28 4.16
N SER A 64 17.68 -10.99 4.71
CA SER A 64 19.10 -10.58 4.61
C SER A 64 19.61 -10.56 3.15
N THR A 65 18.90 -11.24 2.24
CA THR A 65 19.12 -11.26 0.79
C THR A 65 18.35 -10.16 0.03
N TYR A 66 17.70 -9.23 0.72
CA TYR A 66 16.85 -8.16 0.16
C TYR A 66 15.53 -8.62 -0.49
N GLU A 67 15.19 -9.90 -0.39
CA GLU A 67 13.89 -10.41 -0.83
C GLU A 67 12.77 -9.91 0.10
N PRO A 68 11.63 -9.42 -0.43
CA PRO A 68 10.53 -8.94 0.40
C PRO A 68 9.82 -10.09 1.11
N LEU A 69 9.65 -9.98 2.42
CA LEU A 69 8.99 -11.01 3.24
C LEU A 69 7.54 -10.66 3.56
N THR A 70 7.31 -9.47 4.12
CA THR A 70 5.97 -9.01 4.54
C THR A 70 5.98 -7.52 4.86
N ALA A 71 4.79 -6.93 5.04
CA ALA A 71 4.62 -5.60 5.59
C ALA A 71 4.22 -5.68 7.07
N LEU A 72 5.01 -5.06 7.96
CA LEU A 72 4.78 -5.08 9.40
C LEU A 72 4.12 -3.79 9.89
N PRO A 73 3.35 -3.83 11.00
CA PRO A 73 3.00 -2.61 11.72
C PRO A 73 4.25 -1.87 12.19
N MET A 74 4.23 -0.54 12.09
CA MET A 74 5.35 0.34 12.47
C MET A 74 5.95 0.00 13.84
N ARG A 75 5.09 -0.18 14.86
CA ARG A 75 5.53 -0.54 16.22
C ARG A 75 6.42 -1.80 16.25
N ARG A 76 6.06 -2.84 15.48
CA ARG A 76 6.82 -4.08 15.45
C ARG A 76 8.17 -3.90 14.74
N ALA A 77 8.20 -3.12 13.66
CA ALA A 77 9.43 -2.81 12.95
C ALA A 77 10.45 -2.09 13.85
N ILE A 78 10.00 -1.08 14.61
CA ILE A 78 10.85 -0.33 15.55
C ILE A 78 11.40 -1.22 16.65
N VAL A 79 10.57 -2.11 17.21
CA VAL A 79 11.04 -3.09 18.20
C VAL A 79 12.15 -3.98 17.61
N MET A 80 12.01 -4.41 16.35
CA MET A 80 13.04 -5.21 15.68
C MET A 80 14.36 -4.45 15.51
N VAL A 81 14.30 -3.16 15.16
CA VAL A 81 15.48 -2.29 15.05
C VAL A 81 16.14 -2.08 16.41
N ILE A 82 15.38 -1.70 17.44
CA ILE A 82 15.91 -1.44 18.79
C ILE A 82 16.55 -2.70 19.40
N CYS A 83 15.93 -3.87 19.19
CA CYS A 83 16.48 -5.14 19.65
C CYS A 83 17.65 -5.66 18.79
N GLY A 84 18.10 -4.92 17.77
CA GLY A 84 19.21 -5.31 16.91
C GLY A 84 18.93 -6.53 16.03
N LYS A 85 17.65 -6.82 15.74
CA LYS A 85 17.24 -7.94 14.87
C LYS A 85 17.18 -7.54 13.39
N ALA A 86 17.02 -6.25 13.12
CA ALA A 86 16.90 -5.70 11.78
C ALA A 86 17.60 -4.35 11.70
N ASP A 87 18.08 -4.01 10.51
CA ASP A 87 18.66 -2.72 10.18
C ASP A 87 17.69 -1.91 9.30
N VAL A 88 17.77 -0.59 9.42
CA VAL A 88 17.00 0.33 8.57
C VAL A 88 17.69 0.43 7.22
N VAL A 89 16.92 0.21 6.15
CA VAL A 89 17.40 0.35 4.77
C VAL A 89 16.91 1.67 4.16
N HIS A 90 15.65 2.03 4.43
CA HIS A 90 15.07 3.31 4.04
C HIS A 90 14.29 3.89 5.21
N ASP A 91 14.55 5.15 5.51
CA ASP A 91 13.71 5.97 6.37
C ASP A 91 12.46 6.43 5.61
N ASP A 92 11.40 6.77 6.35
CA ASP A 92 10.22 7.47 5.84
C ASP A 92 10.41 8.98 6.05
N PRO A 93 10.77 9.75 5.01
CA PRO A 93 11.06 11.19 5.17
C PRO A 93 9.81 12.01 5.51
N ALA A 94 8.60 11.50 5.26
CA ALA A 94 7.34 12.09 5.69
C ALA A 94 6.81 11.45 6.98
N GLY A 95 7.61 10.59 7.60
CA GLY A 95 7.31 9.86 8.82
C GLY A 95 7.59 10.68 10.08
N PRO A 96 6.89 10.39 11.19
CA PRO A 96 7.19 11.02 12.47
C PRO A 96 8.56 10.56 13.00
N VAL A 97 9.21 11.40 13.80
CA VAL A 97 10.37 10.99 14.60
C VAL A 97 9.87 10.44 15.93
N ILE A 98 10.36 9.26 16.29
CA ILE A 98 9.98 8.57 17.52
C ILE A 98 11.08 8.78 18.54
N HIS A 99 10.70 9.29 19.70
CA HIS A 99 11.62 9.60 20.78
C HIS A 99 11.47 8.61 21.93
N SER A 100 12.58 8.28 22.56
CA SER A 100 12.69 7.71 23.90
C SER A 100 13.52 8.65 24.76
N ALA A 101 13.63 8.36 26.06
CA ALA A 101 14.47 9.14 26.96
C ALA A 101 15.94 9.24 26.52
N THR A 102 16.43 8.30 25.71
CA THR A 102 17.84 8.21 25.32
C THR A 102 18.07 8.12 23.81
N ARG A 103 17.02 8.07 22.99
CA ARG A 103 17.14 7.82 21.54
C ARG A 103 16.08 8.58 20.76
N SER A 104 16.43 8.95 19.53
CA SER A 104 15.49 9.45 18.53
C SER A 104 15.65 8.60 17.28
N ILE A 105 14.55 8.10 16.74
CA ILE A 105 14.52 7.18 15.59
C ILE A 105 13.55 7.76 14.57
N VAL A 106 14.02 8.06 13.37
CA VAL A 106 13.14 8.33 12.23
C VAL A 106 12.40 7.03 11.90
N VAL A 107 11.09 7.10 11.64
CA VAL A 107 10.34 5.91 11.30
C VAL A 107 10.92 5.26 10.04
N PRO A 108 11.21 3.95 10.07
CA PRO A 108 11.68 3.27 8.88
C PRO A 108 10.52 3.01 7.92
N SER A 109 10.77 3.15 6.63
CA SER A 109 9.91 2.65 5.55
C SER A 109 10.24 1.21 5.21
N VAL A 110 11.53 0.85 5.24
CA VAL A 110 12.03 -0.49 4.90
C VAL A 110 13.09 -0.92 5.91
N ILE A 111 12.95 -2.13 6.43
CA ILE A 111 13.93 -2.77 7.30
C ILE A 111 14.38 -4.11 6.73
N GLN A 112 15.61 -4.51 7.03
CA GLN A 112 16.20 -5.77 6.61
C GLN A 112 16.59 -6.62 7.83
N LEU A 113 16.26 -7.92 7.81
CA LEU A 113 16.75 -8.85 8.82
C LEU A 113 18.28 -9.02 8.74
N ARG A 114 18.92 -9.07 9.91
CA ARG A 114 20.36 -9.37 10.00
C ARG A 114 20.70 -10.82 9.74
N SER A 115 19.75 -11.72 9.97
CA SER A 115 19.88 -13.14 9.72
C SER A 115 18.95 -13.60 8.61
N TYR A 116 19.43 -14.53 7.80
CA TYR A 116 18.63 -15.13 6.75
C TYR A 116 17.52 -16.00 7.35
N VAL A 117 16.30 -15.81 6.85
CA VAL A 117 15.16 -16.68 7.17
C VAL A 117 14.69 -17.36 5.89
N ARG A 118 14.71 -18.69 5.89
CA ARG A 118 14.12 -19.47 4.79
C ARG A 118 12.60 -19.44 4.91
N VAL A 119 11.94 -18.70 4.03
CA VAL A 119 10.49 -18.75 3.89
C VAL A 119 10.14 -19.83 2.87
N PRO A 120 9.45 -20.92 3.25
CA PRO A 120 9.01 -21.92 2.29
C PRO A 120 8.11 -21.25 1.25
N TYR A 121 8.47 -21.37 -0.02
CA TYR A 121 7.63 -20.88 -1.10
C TYR A 121 6.29 -21.64 -1.06
N ARG A 122 5.21 -20.93 -0.75
CA ARG A 122 3.85 -21.47 -0.86
C ARG A 122 3.29 -21.02 -2.20
N ALA A 123 3.31 -21.93 -3.18
CA ALA A 123 2.76 -21.71 -4.51
C ALA A 123 1.28 -21.26 -4.51
N ARG A 124 0.54 -21.53 -3.42
CA ARG A 124 -0.85 -21.11 -3.27
C ARG A 124 -1.01 -20.22 -2.03
N VAL A 125 -1.69 -19.08 -2.22
CA VAL A 125 -2.12 -18.23 -1.12
C VAL A 125 -3.23 -18.96 -0.35
N PRO A 126 -3.07 -19.24 0.96
CA PRO A 126 -4.14 -19.81 1.77
C PRO A 126 -5.37 -18.91 1.74
N MET A 127 -6.53 -19.51 1.52
CA MET A 127 -7.79 -18.80 1.56
C MET A 127 -8.19 -18.55 3.01
N THR A 128 -7.93 -17.34 3.48
CA THR A 128 -8.44 -16.85 4.77
C THR A 128 -9.59 -15.89 4.52
N ARG A 129 -10.49 -15.70 5.50
CA ARG A 129 -11.56 -14.70 5.39
C ARG A 129 -10.99 -13.32 5.03
N ALA A 130 -9.94 -12.86 5.70
CA ALA A 130 -9.35 -11.56 5.42
C ALA A 130 -8.84 -11.45 3.98
N ALA A 131 -8.16 -12.50 3.47
CA ALA A 131 -7.69 -12.54 2.10
C ALA A 131 -8.85 -12.55 1.09
N LEU A 132 -9.90 -13.34 1.34
CA LEU A 132 -11.08 -13.38 0.48
C LEU A 132 -11.80 -12.02 0.40
N MET A 133 -12.01 -11.39 1.55
CA MET A 133 -12.62 -10.06 1.63
C MET A 133 -11.80 -9.03 0.86
N HIS A 134 -10.47 -9.11 0.93
CA HIS A 134 -9.60 -8.19 0.20
C HIS A 134 -9.61 -8.46 -1.32
N ARG A 135 -9.56 -9.73 -1.74
CA ARG A 135 -9.68 -10.12 -3.16
C ARG A 135 -10.93 -9.49 -3.78
N ASP A 136 -12.05 -9.57 -3.08
CA ASP A 136 -13.34 -9.06 -3.53
C ASP A 136 -13.56 -7.58 -3.21
N ARG A 137 -12.52 -6.87 -2.76
CA ARG A 137 -12.53 -5.43 -2.41
C ARG A 137 -13.62 -5.05 -1.42
N PHE A 138 -13.95 -5.96 -0.51
CA PHE A 138 -15.03 -5.80 0.46
C PHE A 138 -16.38 -5.50 -0.21
N CYS A 139 -16.59 -5.94 -1.44
CA CYS A 139 -17.84 -5.80 -2.18
C CYS A 139 -18.57 -7.14 -2.27
N CYS A 140 -19.89 -7.11 -2.10
CA CYS A 140 -20.74 -8.28 -2.20
C CYS A 140 -20.78 -8.77 -3.66
N ALA A 141 -20.45 -10.04 -3.87
CA ALA A 141 -20.42 -10.65 -5.19
C ALA A 141 -21.79 -10.69 -5.89
N TYR A 142 -22.88 -10.58 -5.12
CA TYR A 142 -24.25 -10.59 -5.61
C TYR A 142 -24.77 -9.18 -5.88
N CYS A 143 -24.94 -8.35 -4.84
CA CYS A 143 -25.56 -7.03 -4.98
C CYS A 143 -24.56 -5.89 -5.26
N GLY A 144 -23.27 -6.07 -4.96
CA GLY A 144 -22.23 -5.03 -5.07
C GLY A 144 -22.09 -4.11 -3.85
N ALA A 145 -22.99 -4.21 -2.86
CA ALA A 145 -22.90 -3.46 -1.61
C ALA A 145 -21.70 -3.90 -0.76
N LYS A 146 -21.44 -3.22 0.37
CA LYS A 146 -20.37 -3.61 1.29
C LYS A 146 -20.58 -5.03 1.81
N ALA A 147 -19.55 -5.87 1.66
CA ALA A 147 -19.52 -7.22 2.20
C ALA A 147 -19.03 -7.23 3.66
N ASP A 148 -19.58 -8.15 4.43
CA ASP A 148 -19.28 -8.41 5.83
C ASP A 148 -19.14 -9.90 6.14
N THR A 149 -19.56 -10.78 5.23
CA THR A 149 -19.60 -12.22 5.39
C THR A 149 -18.97 -12.92 4.19
N VAL A 150 -18.74 -14.22 4.35
CA VAL A 150 -18.26 -15.10 3.29
C VAL A 150 -19.36 -16.10 3.00
N ASP A 151 -19.61 -16.34 1.71
CA ASP A 151 -20.57 -17.33 1.25
C ASP A 151 -19.93 -18.27 0.22
N HIS A 152 -20.46 -19.48 0.17
CA HIS A 152 -20.09 -20.50 -0.81
C HIS A 152 -21.10 -20.46 -1.96
N VAL A 153 -20.65 -20.10 -3.16
CA VAL A 153 -21.46 -20.00 -4.38
C VAL A 153 -22.29 -21.27 -4.59
N VAL A 154 -21.63 -22.43 -4.50
CA VAL A 154 -22.25 -23.74 -4.29
C VAL A 154 -22.23 -24.01 -2.78
N PRO A 155 -23.38 -24.11 -2.11
CA PRO A 155 -23.45 -24.38 -0.67
C PRO A 155 -22.76 -25.69 -0.28
N ARG A 156 -22.18 -25.75 0.93
CA ARG A 156 -21.54 -26.97 1.45
C ARG A 156 -22.50 -28.16 1.52
N SER A 157 -23.77 -27.93 1.85
CA SER A 157 -24.82 -28.95 1.86
C SER A 157 -25.08 -29.56 0.48
N ARG A 158 -24.67 -28.88 -0.59
CA ARG A 158 -24.77 -29.33 -1.98
C ARG A 158 -23.42 -29.73 -2.58
N GLY A 159 -22.43 -30.04 -1.73
CA GLY A 159 -21.12 -30.52 -2.16
C GLY A 159 -20.13 -29.42 -2.56
N GLY A 160 -20.41 -28.15 -2.25
CA GLY A 160 -19.48 -27.07 -2.56
C GLY A 160 -18.23 -27.05 -1.67
N ASP A 161 -17.07 -26.95 -2.30
CA ASP A 161 -15.77 -26.90 -1.63
C ASP A 161 -15.47 -25.55 -0.97
N HIS A 162 -14.60 -25.55 0.05
CA HIS A 162 -14.04 -24.32 0.60
C HIS A 162 -12.78 -23.92 -0.17
N SER A 163 -12.98 -23.35 -1.36
CA SER A 163 -11.93 -22.97 -2.31
C SER A 163 -12.08 -21.52 -2.79
N TRP A 164 -11.02 -20.97 -3.40
CA TRP A 164 -11.06 -19.62 -3.96
C TRP A 164 -12.12 -19.48 -5.05
N GLU A 165 -12.37 -20.53 -5.80
CA GLU A 165 -13.29 -20.61 -6.92
C GLU A 165 -14.75 -20.76 -6.47
N ASN A 166 -15.00 -21.11 -5.21
CA ASN A 166 -16.36 -21.29 -4.68
C ASN A 166 -16.70 -20.30 -3.56
N CYS A 167 -15.73 -19.71 -2.87
CA CYS A 167 -16.00 -18.72 -1.83
C CYS A 167 -15.98 -17.30 -2.39
N VAL A 168 -16.92 -16.47 -1.92
CA VAL A 168 -17.04 -15.05 -2.28
C VAL A 168 -17.36 -14.19 -1.05
N ALA A 169 -16.95 -12.94 -1.07
CA ALA A 169 -17.43 -11.94 -0.13
C ALA A 169 -18.89 -11.58 -0.45
N CYS A 170 -19.73 -11.53 0.58
CA CYS A 170 -21.14 -11.15 0.45
C CYS A 170 -21.60 -10.29 1.64
N CYS A 171 -22.72 -9.60 1.47
CA CYS A 171 -23.39 -8.96 2.60
C CYS A 171 -24.33 -9.96 3.30
N SER A 172 -24.51 -9.79 4.60
CA SER A 172 -25.39 -10.58 5.45
C SER A 172 -26.81 -10.76 4.88
N THR A 173 -27.40 -9.72 4.30
CA THR A 173 -28.73 -9.79 3.66
C THR A 173 -28.77 -10.75 2.47
N CYS A 174 -27.80 -10.65 1.55
CA CYS A 174 -27.73 -11.56 0.40
C CYS A 174 -27.38 -12.98 0.85
N ASN A 175 -26.47 -13.12 1.81
CA ASN A 175 -26.06 -14.41 2.37
C ASN A 175 -27.28 -15.15 2.94
N HIS A 176 -28.06 -14.48 3.78
CA HIS A 176 -29.27 -15.04 4.38
C HIS A 176 -30.33 -15.39 3.34
N ARG A 177 -30.56 -14.52 2.34
CA ARG A 177 -31.53 -14.77 1.26
C ARG A 177 -31.14 -15.97 0.40
N LYS A 178 -29.84 -16.16 0.18
CA LYS A 178 -29.32 -17.29 -0.61
C LYS A 178 -29.44 -18.60 0.17
N GLY A 179 -28.94 -18.64 1.42
CA GLY A 179 -28.93 -19.85 2.22
C GLY A 179 -28.25 -21.01 1.49
N ASP A 180 -28.96 -22.15 1.42
CA ASP A 180 -28.53 -23.39 0.77
C ASP A 180 -28.97 -23.52 -0.70
N LYS A 181 -29.42 -22.43 -1.31
CA LYS A 181 -29.85 -22.39 -2.71
C LYS A 181 -28.67 -22.16 -3.65
N LEU A 182 -28.77 -22.76 -4.83
CA LEU A 182 -27.90 -22.48 -5.97
C LEU A 182 -28.30 -21.14 -6.61
N LEU A 183 -27.33 -20.48 -7.25
CA LEU A 183 -27.61 -19.20 -7.93
C LEU A 183 -28.67 -19.35 -9.01
N ALA A 184 -28.70 -20.48 -9.73
CA ALA A 184 -29.71 -20.78 -10.74
C ALA A 184 -31.14 -20.82 -10.16
N GLU A 185 -31.33 -21.34 -8.95
CA GLU A 185 -32.64 -21.40 -8.28
C GLU A 185 -33.16 -20.01 -7.89
N LEU A 186 -32.25 -19.04 -7.72
CA LEU A 186 -32.57 -17.65 -7.41
C LEU A 186 -32.65 -16.75 -8.65
N GLY A 187 -32.28 -17.26 -9.82
CA GLY A 187 -32.04 -16.44 -11.02
C GLY A 187 -30.90 -15.44 -10.82
N TRP A 188 -29.94 -15.74 -9.94
CA TRP A 188 -28.80 -14.88 -9.66
C TRP A 188 -27.62 -15.21 -10.57
N ALA A 189 -26.83 -14.19 -10.87
CA ALA A 189 -25.54 -14.32 -11.52
C ALA A 189 -24.47 -13.62 -10.69
N LEU A 190 -23.26 -14.17 -10.70
CA LEU A 190 -22.12 -13.51 -10.08
C LEU A 190 -21.71 -12.30 -10.90
N ARG A 191 -21.36 -11.21 -10.21
CA ARG A 191 -20.83 -10.01 -10.87
C ARG A 191 -19.42 -10.22 -11.44
N ARG A 192 -18.65 -11.15 -10.87
CA ARG A 192 -17.30 -11.54 -11.31
C ARG A 192 -17.09 -13.02 -11.02
N VAL A 193 -16.31 -13.68 -11.88
CA VAL A 193 -15.91 -15.07 -11.66
C VAL A 193 -14.87 -15.10 -10.52
N PRO A 194 -15.10 -15.88 -9.44
CA PRO A 194 -14.16 -16.03 -8.35
C PRO A 194 -12.94 -16.83 -8.83
N LEU A 195 -11.76 -16.21 -8.73
CA LEU A 195 -10.49 -16.83 -9.07
C LEU A 195 -9.50 -16.66 -7.90
N PRO A 196 -8.50 -17.54 -7.79
CA PRO A 196 -7.43 -17.35 -6.82
C PRO A 196 -6.64 -16.07 -7.16
N PRO A 197 -6.18 -15.32 -6.15
CA PRO A 197 -5.33 -14.16 -6.39
C PRO A 197 -4.01 -14.56 -7.03
N THR A 198 -3.51 -13.73 -7.95
CA THR A 198 -2.23 -13.90 -8.64
C THR A 198 -1.17 -12.96 -8.07
N GLY A 199 0.10 -13.31 -8.27
CA GLY A 199 1.25 -12.48 -7.88
C GLY A 199 1.97 -12.97 -6.62
N GLN A 200 3.30 -13.02 -6.71
CA GLN A 200 4.19 -13.50 -5.64
C GLN A 200 4.01 -12.70 -4.34
N HIS A 201 3.80 -11.40 -4.46
CA HIS A 201 3.67 -10.47 -3.34
C HIS A 201 2.21 -10.15 -2.98
N TRP A 202 1.22 -10.83 -3.55
CA TRP A 202 -0.19 -10.48 -3.30
C TRP A 202 -0.53 -10.45 -1.82
N ARG A 203 -0.01 -11.38 -1.00
CA ARG A 203 -0.27 -11.37 0.46
C ARG A 203 0.26 -10.10 1.11
N LEU A 204 1.45 -9.65 0.71
CA LEU A 204 2.06 -8.43 1.20
C LEU A 204 1.19 -7.22 0.81
N LEU A 205 0.88 -7.11 -0.48
CA LEU A 205 0.12 -5.99 -1.06
C LEU A 205 -1.33 -5.95 -0.57
N SER A 206 -1.95 -7.10 -0.35
CA SER A 206 -3.35 -7.20 0.09
C SER A 206 -3.63 -6.56 1.46
N THR A 207 -2.60 -6.34 2.25
CA THR A 207 -2.73 -5.74 3.59
C THR A 207 -2.31 -4.28 3.64
N VAL A 208 -1.83 -3.75 2.52
CA VAL A 208 -1.20 -2.43 2.39
C VAL A 208 -2.11 -1.58 1.52
N LYS A 209 -2.71 -0.54 2.11
CA LYS A 209 -3.61 0.37 1.39
C LYS A 209 -2.85 1.40 0.56
N GLU A 210 -1.69 1.82 1.06
CA GLU A 210 -0.82 2.84 0.46
C GLU A 210 0.58 2.25 0.40
N LEU A 211 1.12 2.16 -0.81
CA LEU A 211 2.47 1.68 -1.04
C LEU A 211 3.43 2.87 -0.97
N ASP A 212 4.40 2.79 -0.07
CA ASP A 212 5.50 3.74 -0.07
C ASP A 212 6.34 3.55 -1.35
N PRO A 213 6.62 4.62 -2.12
CA PRO A 213 7.44 4.56 -3.32
C PRO A 213 8.80 3.87 -3.12
N ALA A 214 9.37 3.93 -1.91
CA ALA A 214 10.63 3.26 -1.58
C ALA A 214 10.53 1.73 -1.75
N TRP A 215 9.33 1.15 -1.67
CA TRP A 215 9.11 -0.30 -1.73
C TRP A 215 9.15 -0.84 -3.16
N ALA A 216 8.86 0.00 -4.16
CA ALA A 216 8.73 -0.42 -5.55
C ALA A 216 9.95 -1.20 -6.06
N ARG A 217 11.15 -0.77 -5.64
CA ARG A 217 12.43 -1.41 -6.01
C ARG A 217 12.59 -2.86 -5.51
N TYR A 218 11.81 -3.27 -4.52
CA TYR A 218 11.91 -4.61 -3.91
C TYR A 218 10.78 -5.55 -4.34
N LEU A 219 9.67 -5.00 -4.82
CA LEU A 219 8.47 -5.78 -5.11
C LEU A 219 8.39 -6.26 -6.57
N GLY A 220 9.33 -5.84 -7.43
CA GLY A 220 9.38 -6.17 -8.85
C GLY A 220 8.41 -5.36 -9.71
N GLU A 221 8.58 -5.42 -11.03
CA GLU A 221 7.63 -4.84 -11.99
C GLU A 221 6.27 -5.55 -11.87
N GLY A 222 5.18 -4.78 -11.68
CA GLY A 222 3.82 -5.30 -11.55
C GLY A 222 3.26 -5.39 -10.12
N ALA A 223 3.94 -4.81 -9.12
CA ALA A 223 3.47 -4.76 -7.74
C ALA A 223 2.62 -3.53 -7.37
N ALA A 224 2.43 -2.59 -8.31
CA ALA A 224 1.62 -1.39 -8.16
C ALA A 224 0.29 -1.51 -8.92
#